data_AF-A0A4Q5WAC7-F1
#
_entry.id   AF-A0A4Q5WAC7-F1
#
_cell.length_a   1.000
_cell.length_b   1.000
_cell.length_c   1.000
_cell.angle_alpha   90.00
_cell.angle_beta   90.00
_cell.angle_gamma   90.00
#
_symmetry.space_group_name_H-M   'P 1'
#
loop_
_entity.id
_entity.type
_entity.pdbx_description
1 polymer ?
#
loop_
_entity_poly.entity_id
_entity_poly.type
_entity_poly.pdbx_seq_one_letter_code
_entity_poly.pdbx_strand_id
1 'polypeptide(L)' 'MAEEKKLFKVTIDNITVEVEQGTTILMAARKIGGDIVPPTMCYYSKLDKTGG' A
#
# COMPACT_ATOMS: atom_id res chain seq x y z
N MET A 1 19.20 -10.47 -4.90
CA MET A 1 19.57 -9.41 -3.95
C MET A 1 18.53 -9.47 -2.84
N ALA A 2 18.91 -9.98 -1.66
CA ALA A 2 17.99 -10.09 -0.53
C ALA A 2 17.94 -8.73 0.14
N GLU A 3 17.01 -7.89 -0.31
CA GLU A 3 16.73 -6.60 0.33
C GLU A 3 16.21 -6.91 1.74
N GLU A 4 16.99 -6.48 2.72
CA GLU A 4 16.69 -6.60 4.14
C GLU A 4 15.32 -5.96 4.36
N LYS A 5 14.33 -6.78 4.74
CA LYS A 5 12.90 -6.42 4.77
C LYS A 5 12.63 -5.42 5.90
N LYS A 6 13.06 -4.17 5.72
CA LYS A 6 12.84 -3.08 6.68
C LYS A 6 11.36 -2.73 6.68
N LEU A 7 10.70 -3.14 7.76
CA LEU A 7 9.31 -2.79 8.07
C LEU A 7 9.29 -1.39 8.66
N PHE A 8 8.65 -0.47 7.96
CA PHE A 8 8.40 0.89 8.40
C PHE A 8 7.07 0.95 9.13
N LYS A 9 7.08 1.47 10.35
CA LYS A 9 5.86 1.84 11.07
C LYS A 9 5.37 3.18 10.54
N VAL A 10 4.21 3.17 9.92
CA VAL A 10 3.53 4.38 9.43
C VAL A 10 2.17 4.48 10.09
N THR A 11 1.72 5.70 10.34
CA THR A 11 0.41 5.97 10.95
C THR A 11 -0.50 6.58 9.89
N ILE A 12 -1.63 5.94 9.61
CA ILE A 12 -2.64 6.39 8.65
C ILE A 12 -3.95 6.52 9.43
N ASP A 13 -4.53 7.72 9.51
CA ASP A 13 -5.78 8.00 10.24
C ASP A 13 -5.83 7.45 11.68
N ASN A 14 -4.75 7.69 12.44
CA ASN A 14 -4.53 7.18 13.81
C ASN A 14 -4.36 5.65 13.95
N ILE A 15 -4.25 4.91 12.85
CA ILE A 15 -3.97 3.48 12.84
C ILE A 15 -2.51 3.27 12.47
N THR A 16 -1.75 2.61 13.35
CA THR A 16 -0.35 2.23 13.09
C THR A 16 -0.28 0.93 12.31
N VAL A 17 0.40 0.95 11.16
CA VAL A 17 0.61 -0.21 10.29
C VAL A 17 2.09 -0.37 9.95
N GLU A 18 2.54 -1.63 9.89
CA GLU A 18 3.91 -1.99 9.46
C GLU A 18 3.90 -2.35 7.98
N VAL A 19 4.68 -1.60 7.19
CA VAL A 19 4.76 -1.77 5.74
C VAL A 19 6.19 -1.93 5.27
N GLU A 20 6.38 -2.68 4.19
CA GLU A 20 7.70 -2.90 3.61
C GLU A 20 8.19 -1.63 2.90
N GLN A 21 9.52 -1.50 2.80
CA GLN A 21 10.13 -0.46 1.99
C GLN A 21 9.58 -0.49 0.56
N GLY A 22 9.24 0.67 0.01
CA GLY A 22 8.67 0.80 -1.33
C GLY A 22 7.17 0.50 -1.44
N THR A 23 6.50 0.12 -0.34
CA THR A 23 5.03 0.04 -0.31
C THR A 23 4.44 1.44 -0.45
N THR A 24 3.52 1.64 -1.39
CA THR A 24 2.82 2.93 -1.54
C THR A 24 1.84 3.15 -0.40
N ILE A 25 1.58 4.42 -0.06
CA ILE A 25 0.61 4.79 0.98
C ILE A 25 -0.77 4.21 0.69
N LEU A 26 -1.15 4.13 -0.60
CA LEU A 26 -2.40 3.51 -1.00
C LEU A 26 -2.44 2.01 -0.66
N MET A 27 -1.37 1.27 -0.93
CA MET A 27 -1.29 -0.15 -0.58
C MET A 27 -1.23 -0.36 0.93
N ALA A 28 -0.60 0.55 1.67
CA ALA A 28 -0.62 0.58 3.12
C ALA A 28 -2.05 0.80 3.66
N ALA A 29 -2.78 1.78 3.14
CA ALA A 29 -4.17 2.05 3.53
C ALA A 29 -5.10 0.87 3.16
N ARG A 30 -4.90 0.24 1.99
CA ARG A 30 -5.65 -0.98 1.59
C ARG A 30 -5.44 -2.16 2.54
N LYS A 31 -4.28 -2.26 3.22
CA LYS A 31 -4.06 -3.28 4.27
C LYS A 31 -4.91 -3.05 5.52
N ILE A 32 -5.27 -1.79 5.80
CA ILE A 32 -6.16 -1.42 6.92
C ILE A 32 -7.61 -1.72 6.53
N GLY A 33 -8.03 -1.30 5.33
CA GLY A 33 -9.39 -1.52 4.82
C GLY A 33 -10.42 -0.49 5.34
N GLY A 34 -11.63 -0.53 4.78
CA GLY A 34 -12.74 0.38 5.14
C GLY A 34 -12.70 1.75 4.44
N ASP A 35 -13.42 2.73 4.99
CA ASP A 35 -13.50 4.11 4.49
C ASP A 35 -12.18 4.89 4.54
N ILE A 36 -11.18 4.37 5.26
CA ILE A 36 -9.81 4.90 5.31
C ILE A 36 -9.03 4.65 4.00
N VAL A 37 -9.50 3.71 3.17
CA VAL A 37 -8.89 3.46 1.87
C VAL A 37 -9.22 4.61 0.93
N PRO A 38 -8.23 5.36 0.42
CA PRO A 38 -8.50 6.45 -0.51
C PRO A 38 -9.18 5.89 -1.77
N PRO A 39 -10.29 6.49 -2.23
CA PRO A 39 -10.91 6.09 -3.49
C PRO A 39 -9.91 6.35 -4.63
N THR A 40 -9.71 5.33 -5.46
CA THR A 40 -8.77 5.44 -6.58
C THR A 40 -9.50 5.60 -7.90
N MET A 41 -9.45 6.81 -8.46
CA MET A 41 -9.92 7.08 -9.83
C MET A 41 -8.83 6.78 -10.86
N CYS A 42 -7.59 7.19 -10.59
CA CYS A 42 -6.48 7.14 -11.56
C CYS A 42 -5.40 6.10 -11.21
N TYR A 43 -5.53 5.41 -10.08
CA TYR A 43 -4.56 4.38 -9.67
C TYR A 43 -5.03 3.01 -10.10
N TYR A 44 -4.38 2.46 -11.13
CA TYR A 44 -4.61 1.10 -11.57
C TYR A 44 -3.49 0.19 -11.06
N SER A 45 -3.85 -0.83 -10.28
CA SER A 45 -2.91 -1.89 -9.90
C SER A 45 -2.76 -2.79 -11.12
N LYS A 46 -1.55 -2.94 -11.67
CA LYS A 46 -1.24 -3.67 -12.92
C LYS A 46 -2.31 -4.70 -13.28
N LEU A 47 -3.01 -4.51 -14.40
CA LEU A 47 -3.96 -5.51 -14.88
C LEU A 47 -3.21 -6.82 -15.07
N ASP A 48 -3.53 -7.83 -14.27
CA ASP A 48 -2.90 -9.17 -14.37
C ASP A 48 -3.12 -9.84 -15.75
N LYS A 49 -3.93 -9.24 -16.63
CA LYS A 49 -4.26 -9.76 -17.96
C LYS A 49 -4.22 -8.78 -19.12
N THR A 50 -3.81 -7.52 -18.95
CA THR A 50 -3.55 -6.65 -20.10
C THR A 50 -2.06 -6.37 -20.20
N GLY A 51 -1.47 -6.80 -21.31
CA GLY A 51 -0.07 -6.55 -21.65
C GLY A 51 0.16 -5.10 -22.07
N GLY A 52 -0.03 -4.15 -21.15
CA GLY A 52 0.11 -2.72 -21.38
C GLY A 52 -0.63 -1.91 -20.34
#